data_AF-A0A1F7PGG7-F1
#
_entry.id   AF-A0A1F7PGG7-F1
#
_cell.length_a   1.000
_cell.length_b   1.000
_cell.length_c   1.000
_cell.angle_alpha   90.00
_cell.angle_beta   90.00
_cell.angle_gamma   90.00
#
_symmetry.space_group_name_H-M   'P 1'
#
loop_
_entity.id
_entity.type
_entity.pdbx_description
1 polymer ?
#
loop_
_entity_poly.entity_id
_entity_poly.type
_entity_poly.pdbx_seq_one_letter_code
_entity_poly.pdbx_strand_id
1 'polypeptide(L)' 'MAELTPEQVGAMAAAVGLPVTPDDVAEVAHRLNALLEALGPLAELALATVEPVPALPDEPPLP' A
#
# COMPACT_ATOMS: atom_id res chain seq x y z
N MET A 1 -10.49 4.99 5.93
CA MET A 1 -9.02 5.11 6.16
C MET A 1 -8.65 6.58 6.03
N ALA A 2 -7.59 7.05 6.71
CA ALA A 2 -7.17 8.45 6.57
C ALA A 2 -6.51 8.67 5.19
N GLU A 3 -6.81 9.78 4.53
CA GLU A 3 -6.19 10.14 3.26
C GLU A 3 -4.70 10.46 3.44
N LEU A 4 -3.90 10.03 2.47
CA LEU A 4 -2.47 10.30 2.41
C LEU A 4 -2.20 11.67 1.79
N THR A 5 -1.29 12.42 2.40
CA THR A 5 -0.81 13.70 1.89
C THR A 5 0.25 13.50 0.81
N PRO A 6 0.47 14.50 -0.07
CA PRO A 6 1.59 14.48 -1.01
C PRO A 6 2.95 14.24 -0.35
N GLU A 7 3.20 14.84 0.82
CA GLU A 7 4.45 14.65 1.56
C GLU A 7 4.65 13.20 2.00
N GLN A 8 3.59 12.56 2.52
CA GLN A 8 3.62 11.15 2.90
C GLN A 8 3.88 10.26 1.68
N VAL A 9 3.25 10.57 0.54
CA VAL A 9 3.43 9.82 -0.70
C VAL A 9 4.86 9.94 -1.23
N GLY A 10 5.43 11.14 -1.20
CA GLY A 10 6.83 11.36 -1.55
C GLY A 10 7.79 10.58 -0.64
N ALA A 11 7.54 10.55 0.66
CA ALA A 11 8.34 9.78 1.61
C ALA A 11 8.27 8.26 1.35
N MET A 12 7.10 7.71 1.00
CA MET A 12 6.98 6.30 0.63
C MET A 12 7.74 5.98 -0.66
N ALA A 13 7.61 6.82 -1.69
CA ALA A 13 8.33 6.63 -2.95
C ALA A 13 9.85 6.60 -2.74
N ALA A 14 10.37 7.50 -1.89
CA ALA A 14 11.77 7.50 -1.49
C ALA A 14 12.18 6.23 -0.74
N ALA A 15 11.33 5.74 0.17
CA ALA A 15 11.61 4.54 0.95
C ALA A 15 11.75 3.26 0.10
N VAL A 16 11.02 3.18 -1.03
CA VAL A 16 11.10 2.04 -1.96
C VAL A 16 12.02 2.31 -3.17
N GLY A 17 12.70 3.47 -3.20
CA GLY A 17 13.60 3.84 -4.28
C GLY A 17 12.92 4.10 -5.62
N LEU A 18 11.64 4.45 -5.64
CA LEU A 18 10.91 4.79 -6.86
C LEU A 18 11.14 6.26 -7.24
N PRO A 19 11.55 6.54 -8.49
CA PRO A 19 11.65 7.91 -8.96
C PRO A 19 10.24 8.50 -9.15
N VAL A 20 9.94 9.56 -8.41
CA VAL A 20 8.71 10.35 -8.52
C VAL A 20 9.11 11.82 -8.51
N THR A 21 8.65 12.59 -9.48
CA THR A 21 8.90 14.04 -9.48
C THR A 21 7.88 14.75 -8.59
N PRO A 22 8.18 15.95 -8.05
CA PRO A 22 7.21 16.71 -7.28
C PRO A 22 5.87 16.94 -7.99
N ASP A 23 5.88 17.08 -9.32
CA ASP A 23 4.69 17.27 -10.13
C ASP A 23 3.83 15.99 -10.21
N ASP A 24 4.46 14.81 -10.14
CA ASP A 24 3.76 13.53 -10.14
C ASP A 24 3.12 13.21 -8.78
N VAL A 25 3.69 13.71 -7.68
CA VAL A 25 3.28 13.35 -6.32
C VAL A 25 1.79 13.62 -6.09
N ALA A 26 1.26 14.73 -6.61
CA ALA A 26 -0.15 15.09 -6.42
C ALA A 26 -1.09 14.08 -7.09
N GLU A 27 -0.77 13.65 -8.32
CA GLU A 27 -1.57 12.66 -9.05
C GLU A 27 -1.43 11.26 -8.43
N VAL A 28 -0.22 10.90 -8.00
CA VAL A 28 0.02 9.62 -7.30
C VAL A 28 -0.76 9.59 -5.99
N ALA A 29 -0.78 10.68 -5.22
CA ALA A 29 -1.55 10.78 -4.00
C ALA A 29 -3.05 10.62 -4.26
N HIS A 30 -3.58 11.30 -5.29
CA HIS A 30 -4.98 11.15 -5.68
C HIS A 30 -5.34 9.70 -6.03
N ARG A 31 -4.55 9.06 -6.91
CA ARG A 31 -4.80 7.67 -7.34
C ARG A 31 -4.65 6.67 -6.20
N LEU A 32 -3.67 6.86 -5.33
CA LEU A 32 -3.45 5.97 -4.19
C LEU A 32 -4.59 6.09 -3.17
N ASN A 33 -5.07 7.30 -2.90
CA ASN A 33 -6.22 7.50 -2.01
C ASN A 33 -7.49 6.85 -2.57
N ALA A 34 -7.75 6.95 -3.88
CA ALA A 34 -8.85 6.25 -4.53
C ALA A 34 -8.73 4.70 -4.40
N LEU A 35 -7.51 4.17 -4.52
CA LEU A 35 -7.26 2.75 -4.29
C LEU A 35 -7.52 2.34 -2.84
N LEU A 36 -7.06 3.14 -1.86
CA LEU A 36 -7.28 2.86 -0.44
C LEU A 36 -8.77 2.92 -0.08
N GLU A 37 -9.52 3.84 -0.67
CA GLU A 37 -10.98 3.89 -0.52
C GLU A 37 -11.65 2.62 -1.05
N ALA A 38 -11.24 2.14 -2.24
CA ALA A 38 -11.76 0.90 -2.81
C ALA A 38 -11.45 -0.35 -1.95
N LEU A 39 -10.36 -0.33 -1.18
CA LEU A 39 -9.99 -1.38 -0.23
C LEU A 39 -10.73 -1.28 1.11
N GLY A 40 -11.48 -0.20 1.36
CA GLY A 40 -12.22 0.05 2.59
C GLY A 40 -13.02 -1.14 3.14
N PRO A 41 -13.77 -1.89 2.32
CA PRO A 41 -14.55 -3.04 2.80
C PRO A 41 -13.73 -4.14 3.47
N LEU A 42 -12.42 -4.22 3.22
CA LEU A 42 -11.55 -5.20 3.88
C LEU A 42 -11.43 -4.97 5.39
N ALA A 43 -11.68 -3.74 5.87
CA ALA A 43 -11.65 -3.42 7.29
C ALA A 43 -12.83 -4.01 8.08
N GLU A 44 -13.88 -4.48 7.38
CA GLU A 44 -15.09 -5.04 7.99
C GLU A 44 -15.04 -6.57 8.14
N LEU A 45 -13.97 -7.21 7.66
CA LEU A 45 -13.81 -8.65 7.74
C LEU A 45 -13.65 -9.12 9.20
N ALA A 46 -14.36 -10.19 9.55
CA ALA A 46 -14.28 -10.80 10.88
C ALA A 46 -13.02 -11.66 11.03
N LEU A 47 -11.89 -11.02 11.34
CA LEU A 47 -10.57 -11.67 11.41
C LEU A 47 -10.21 -12.23 12.81
N ALA A 48 -11.09 -12.08 13.81
CA ALA A 48 -10.77 -12.40 15.22
C ALA A 48 -10.27 -13.84 15.47
N THR A 49 -10.59 -14.77 14.58
CA THR A 49 -10.21 -16.19 14.69
C THR A 49 -9.50 -16.70 13.43
N VAL A 50 -9.04 -15.81 12.55
CA VAL A 50 -8.41 -16.16 11.28
C VAL A 50 -6.91 -15.90 11.38
N GLU A 51 -6.10 -16.95 11.20
CA GLU A 51 -4.64 -16.83 11.14
C GLU A 51 -4.21 -16.21 9.80
N PRO A 52 -3.28 -15.23 9.78
CA PRO A 52 -2.73 -14.69 8.54
C PRO A 52 -1.96 -15.75 7.77
N VAL A 53 -2.25 -15.89 6.48
CA VAL A 53 -1.47 -16.76 5.59
C VAL A 53 -0.45 -15.89 4.83
N PRO A 54 0.85 -16.23 4.85
CA PRO A 54 1.86 -15.53 4.05
C PRO A 54 1.49 -15.57 2.57
N ALA A 55 1.43 -14.38 1.94
CA ALA A 55 1.09 -14.26 0.52
C ALA A 55 2.23 -14.70 -0.43
N LEU A 56 3.47 -14.76 0.08
CA LEU A 56 4.64 -15.26 -0.62
C LEU A 56 5.07 -16.59 0.02
N PRO A 57 5.41 -17.62 -0.77
CA PRO A 57 5.98 -18.84 -0.22
C PRO A 57 7.33 -18.53 0.43
N ASP A 58 7.60 -19.16 1.57
CA ASP A 58 8.93 -19.19 2.20
C ASP A 58 9.88 -19.97 1.26
N GLU A 59 10.51 -19.27 0.30
CA GLU A 59 11.62 -19.73 -0.56
C GLU A 59 11.38 -21.06 -1.35
N PRO A 60 11.57 -21.12 -2.68
CA PRO A 60 11.61 -22.43 -3.35
C PRO A 60 12.80 -23.24 -2.77
N PRO A 61 12.69 -24.57 -2.61
CA PRO A 61 13.81 -25.37 -2.13
C PRO A 61 15.02 -25.13 -3.04
N LEU A 62 16.11 -24.63 -2.45
CA LEU A 62 17.40 -24.57 -3.13
C LEU A 62 17.80 -26.00 -3.55
N PRO A 63 18.41 -26.17 -4.74
CA PRO A 63 18.73 -27.48 -5.31
C PRO A 63 19.67 -28.33 -4.45
#